data_AF-A0A495D243-F1
#
_entry.id   AF-A0A495D243-F1
#
_cell.length_a   1.000
_cell.length_b   1.000
_cell.length_c   1.000
_cell.angle_alpha   90.00
_cell.angle_beta   90.00
_cell.angle_gamma   90.00
#
_symmetry.space_group_name_H-M   'P 1'
#
loop_
_entity.id
_entity.type
_entity.pdbx_description
1 polymer ?
#
loop_
_entity_poly.entity_id
_entity_poly.type
_entity_poly.pdbx_seq_one_letter_code
_entity_poly.pdbx_strand_id
1 'polypeptide(L)' 'MIDILQARIEALETHIAHQDQTVDDLNSVILAQREELDRLTRRVNKMLARLEDLEAAAPGPEVTKPPHY' A
#
# COMPACT_ATOMS: atom_id res chain seq x y z
N MET A 1 44.23 -26.61 -7.34
CA MET A 1 43.56 -26.26 -6.05
C MET A 1 43.21 -24.78 -6.03
N ILE A 2 44.17 -23.89 -6.35
CA ILE A 2 43.94 -22.46 -6.54
C ILE A 2 42.92 -22.20 -7.67
N ASP A 3 43.03 -22.91 -8.80
CA ASP A 3 42.12 -22.72 -9.95
C ASP A 3 40.65 -23.06 -9.63
N ILE A 4 40.42 -24.06 -8.77
CA ILE A 4 39.06 -24.43 -8.32
C ILE A 4 38.48 -23.35 -7.42
N LEU A 5 39.31 -22.76 -6.55
CA LEU A 5 38.89 -21.66 -5.69
C LEU A 5 38.59 -20.40 -6.51
N GLN A 6 39.39 -20.09 -7.53
CA GLN A 6 39.14 -18.97 -8.44
C GLN A 6 37.82 -19.14 -9.19
N ALA A 7 37.58 -20.32 -9.80
CA ALA A 7 36.32 -20.59 -10.49
C ALA A 7 35.10 -20.47 -9.56
N ARG A 8 35.24 -20.89 -8.29
CA ARG A 8 34.17 -20.76 -7.30
C ARG A 8 33.95 -19.30 -6.87
N ILE A 9 34.99 -18.49 -6.79
CA ILE A 9 34.88 -17.05 -6.51
C ILE A 9 34.16 -16.35 -7.66
N GLU A 10 34.56 -16.59 -8.92
CA GLU A 10 33.90 -16.01 -10.10
C GLU A 10 32.41 -16.36 -10.17
N ALA A 11 32.05 -17.61 -9.85
CA ALA A 11 30.65 -18.04 -9.78
C ALA A 11 29.87 -17.30 -8.68
N LEU A 12 30.48 -17.08 -7.51
CA LEU A 12 29.87 -16.34 -6.42
C LEU A 12 29.73 -14.86 -6.76
N GLU A 13 30.72 -14.24 -7.37
CA GLU A 13 30.67 -12.84 -7.81
C GLU A 13 29.56 -12.61 -8.84
N THR A 14 29.44 -13.53 -9.81
CA THR A 14 28.35 -13.50 -10.79
C THR A 14 26.98 -13.63 -10.10
N HIS A 15 26.87 -14.56 -9.15
CA HIS A 15 25.63 -14.75 -8.41
C HIS A 15 25.27 -13.52 -7.55
N ILE A 16 26.25 -12.90 -6.88
CA ILE A 16 26.05 -11.67 -6.10
C ILE A 16 25.58 -10.53 -7.00
N ALA A 17 26.18 -10.34 -8.18
CA ALA A 17 25.74 -9.29 -9.11
C ALA A 17 24.28 -9.48 -9.56
N HIS A 18 23.85 -10.72 -9.81
CA HIS A 18 22.44 -11.01 -10.10
C HIS A 18 21.52 -10.77 -8.91
N GLN A 19 21.98 -11.07 -7.70
CA GLN A 19 21.22 -10.81 -6.48
C GLN A 19 21.06 -9.31 -6.21
N ASP A 20 22.12 -8.51 -6.42
CA ASP A 20 22.07 -7.06 -6.28
C ASP A 20 21.05 -6.45 -7.24
N GLN A 21 21.08 -6.85 -8.51
CA GLN A 21 20.06 -6.43 -9.48
C GLN A 21 18.64 -6.83 -9.05
N THR A 22 18.48 -8.05 -8.55
CA THR A 22 17.18 -8.53 -8.06
C THR A 22 16.68 -7.70 -6.88
N VAL A 23 17.57 -7.30 -5.97
CA VAL A 23 17.24 -6.45 -4.82
C VAL A 23 16.78 -5.07 -5.28
N ASP A 24 17.47 -4.47 -6.26
CA ASP A 24 17.11 -3.16 -6.81
C ASP A 24 15.75 -3.18 -7.53
N ASP A 25 15.49 -4.25 -8.29
CA ASP A 25 14.21 -4.46 -8.96
C ASP A 25 13.07 -4.62 -7.93
N LEU A 26 13.28 -5.42 -6.89
CA LEU A 26 12.31 -5.60 -5.81
C LEU A 26 12.04 -4.31 -5.04
N ASN A 27 13.07 -3.52 -4.76
CA ASN A 27 12.94 -2.22 -4.11
C ASN A 27 12.08 -1.26 -4.96
N SER A 28 12.31 -1.24 -6.28
CA SER A 28 11.52 -0.44 -7.22
C SER A 28 10.04 -0.83 -7.19
N VAL A 29 9.74 -2.13 -7.16
CA VAL A 29 8.36 -2.64 -7.02
C VAL A 29 7.73 -2.22 -5.69
N ILE A 30 8.45 -2.34 -4.58
CA ILE A 30 7.96 -1.95 -3.24
C ILE A 30 7.63 -0.46 -3.19
N LEU A 31 8.47 0.39 -3.78
CA LEU A 31 8.22 1.82 -3.84
C LEU A 31 6.95 2.15 -4.65
N ALA A 32 6.78 1.52 -5.81
CA ALA A 32 5.57 1.68 -6.62
C ALA A 32 4.30 1.24 -5.85
N GLN A 33 4.36 0.10 -5.17
CA GLN A 33 3.25 -0.39 -4.34
C GLN A 33 2.93 0.54 -3.17
N ARG A 34 3.96 1.13 -2.53
CA ARG A 34 3.76 2.12 -1.46
C ARG A 34 2.97 3.33 -1.95
N GLU A 35 3.31 3.85 -3.12
CA GLU A 35 2.56 4.97 -3.70
C GLU A 35 1.10 4.60 -4.01
N GLU A 36 0.85 3.37 -4.48
CA GLU A 36 -0.50 2.87 -4.71
C GLU A 36 -1.31 2.77 -3.42
N LEU A 37 -0.71 2.23 -2.35
CA LEU A 37 -1.33 2.17 -1.02
C LEU A 37 -1.63 3.56 -0.47
N ASP A 38 -0.72 4.52 -0.63
CA ASP A 38 -0.95 5.91 -0.21
C ASP A 38 -2.12 6.54 -0.98
N ARG A 39 -2.21 6.28 -2.30
CA ARG A 39 -3.34 6.73 -3.13
C ARG A 39 -4.66 6.10 -2.68
N LEU A 40 -4.66 4.79 -2.39
CA LEU A 40 -5.85 4.08 -1.94
C LEU A 40 -6.31 4.58 -0.58
N THR A 41 -5.40 4.69 0.39
CA THR A 41 -5.65 5.20 1.74
C THR A 41 -6.30 6.58 1.69
N ARG A 42 -5.75 7.51 0.88
CA ARG A 42 -6.35 8.84 0.68
C ARG A 42 -7.77 8.79 0.11
N ARG A 43 -8.03 7.90 -0.86
CA ARG A 43 -9.37 7.74 -1.45
C ARG A 43 -10.37 7.21 -0.44
N VAL A 44 -9.99 6.19 0.35
CA VAL A 44 -10.83 5.63 1.41
C VAL A 44 -11.16 6.69 2.45
N ASN A 45 -10.17 7.42 2.94
CA ASN A 45 -10.40 8.50 3.92
C ASN A 45 -11.35 9.57 3.38
N LYS A 46 -11.23 9.95 2.10
CA LYS A 46 -12.15 10.89 1.47
C LYS A 46 -13.58 10.34 1.36
N MET A 47 -13.73 9.05 1.11
CA MET A 47 -15.05 8.41 1.07
C MET A 47 -15.69 8.36 2.47
N LEU A 48 -14.91 8.04 3.50
CA LEU A 48 -15.36 8.05 4.89
C LEU A 48 -15.81 9.44 5.34
N ALA A 49 -15.00 10.48 5.08
CA ALA A 49 -15.38 11.86 5.41
C ALA A 49 -16.70 12.28 4.73
N ARG A 50 -16.91 11.88 3.47
CA ARG A 50 -18.16 12.16 2.77
C ARG A 50 -19.35 11.40 3.36
N LEU A 51 -19.14 10.19 3.88
CA LEU A 51 -20.18 9.44 4.57
C LEU A 51 -20.58 10.14 5.87
N GLU A 52 -19.59 10.58 6.66
CA GLU A 52 -19.81 11.33 7.90
C GLU A 52 -20.58 12.64 7.63
N ASP A 53 -20.21 13.38 6.58
CA ASP A 53 -20.93 14.60 6.17
C ASP A 53 -22.40 14.32 5.82
N LEU A 54 -22.69 13.19 5.15
CA LEU A 54 -24.04 12.79 4.79
C LEU A 54 -24.87 12.35 6.01
N GLU A 55 -24.25 11.63 6.95
CA GLU A 55 -24.88 11.24 8.21
C GLU A 55 -25.20 12.47 9.07
N ALA A 56 -24.29 13.45 9.12
CA ALA A 56 -24.51 14.71 9.83
C ALA A 56 -25.59 15.59 9.20
N ALA A 57 -25.77 15.51 7.87
CA ALA A 57 -26.81 16.24 7.14
C ALA A 57 -28.19 15.58 7.18
N ALA A 58 -28.31 14.36 7.73
CA ALA A 58 -29.58 13.67 7.83
C ALA A 58 -30.54 14.41 8.78
N PRO A 59 -31.80 14.69 8.38
CA PRO A 59 -32.78 15.29 9.27
C PRO A 59 -33.04 14.37 10.46
N GLY A 60 -32.97 14.91 11.69
CA GLY A 60 -33.45 14.19 12.87
C GLY A 60 -34.94 13.87 12.77
N PRO A 61 -35.44 12.84 13.47
CA PRO A 61 -36.86 12.50 13.46
C PRO A 61 -37.69 13.72 13.87
N GLU A 62 -38.69 14.09 13.04
CA GLU A 62 -39.61 15.17 13.37
C GLU A 62 -40.32 14.83 14.68
N VAL A 63 -40.10 15.64 15.71
CA VAL A 63 -40.83 15.55 16.97
C VAL A 63 -42.24 16.10 16.74
N THR A 64 -43.11 15.31 16.12
CA THR A 64 -44.52 15.65 15.98
C THR A 64 -45.24 15.29 17.29
N LYS A 65 -45.96 16.26 17.88
CA LYS A 65 -46.81 16.00 19.05
C LYS A 65 -47.81 14.86 18.73
N PRO A 66 -48.06 13.91 19.65
CA PRO A 66 -49.01 12.83 19.41
C PRO A 66 -50.42 13.39 19.09
N PRO A 67 -51.13 12.84 18.10
CA PRO A 67 -52.51 13.20 17.85
C PRO A 67 -53.37 12.77 19.05
N HIS A 68 -54.07 13.73 19.67
CA HIS A 68 -55.08 13.43 20.67
C HIS A 68 -56.33 12.90 19.95
N TYR A 69 -56.76 11.69 20.31
CA TYR A 69 -58.04 11.08 19.94
C TYR A 69 -58.99 11.12 21.13
#